data_AF-A0A7C1M0R3-F1
#
_entry.id   AF-A0A7C1M0R3-F1
#
_cell.length_a   1.000
_cell.length_b   1.000
_cell.length_c   1.000
_cell.angle_alpha   90.00
_cell.angle_beta   90.00
_cell.angle_gamma   90.00
#
_symmetry.space_group_name_H-M   'P 1'
#
loop_
_entity.id
_entity.type
_entity.pdbx_description
1 polymer ?
#
loop_
_entity_poly.entity_id
_entity_poly.type
_entity_poly.pdbx_seq_one_letter_code
_entity_poly.pdbx_strand_id
1 'polypeptide(L)'
;MKLQKNLLLIPVVVAGVWGLFGLFAPEALMKLLNTPSESINPSLISTHMSLAIAQICLGIFAFWMRSLTDKKAMSGAMSVVALVFLLFGLEGVLVNLIVEGYAWNMFLLIQSIVFIVLAVIFFMKRNPK
;
A
#
# COMPACT_ATOMS: atom_id res chain seq x y z
N MET A 1 13.00 19.68 -3.64
CA MET A 1 11.82 18.87 -4.10
C MET A 1 12.15 17.64 -4.93
N LYS A 2 13.31 17.54 -5.61
CA LYS A 2 13.66 16.37 -6.44
C LYS A 2 13.51 15.03 -5.69
N LEU A 3 13.98 14.98 -4.44
CA LEU A 3 13.85 13.80 -3.58
C LEU A 3 12.38 13.39 -3.39
N GLN A 4 11.50 14.31 -3.01
CA GLN A 4 10.08 14.02 -2.79
C GLN A 4 9.40 13.50 -4.07
N LYS A 5 9.70 14.13 -5.21
CA LYS A 5 9.19 13.68 -6.52
C LYS A 5 9.68 12.29 -6.91
N ASN A 6 10.86 11.89 -6.46
CA ASN A 6 11.38 10.53 -6.65
C ASN A 6 10.73 9.55 -5.67
N LEU A 7 10.55 9.93 -4.40
CA LEU A 7 9.87 9.10 -3.42
C LEU A 7 8.43 8.78 -3.87
N LEU A 8 7.71 9.76 -4.41
CA LEU A 8 6.36 9.58 -4.96
C LEU A 8 6.27 8.58 -6.12
N LEU A 9 7.38 8.09 -6.69
CA LEU A 9 7.35 6.95 -7.61
C LEU A 9 7.09 5.61 -6.91
N ILE A 10 7.38 5.50 -5.60
CA ILE A 10 7.19 4.25 -4.86
C ILE A 10 5.71 3.83 -4.88
N PRO A 11 4.71 4.66 -4.50
CA PRO A 11 3.31 4.29 -4.64
C PRO A 11 2.89 3.96 -6.08
N VAL A 12 3.51 4.58 -7.09
CA VAL A 12 3.24 4.29 -8.51
C VAL A 12 3.67 2.86 -8.86
N VAL A 13 4.86 2.46 -8.42
CA VAL A 13 5.37 1.09 -8.63
C VAL A 13 4.54 0.08 -7.84
N VAL A 14 4.20 0.38 -6.58
CA VAL A 14 3.33 -0.47 -5.76
C VAL A 14 1.97 -0.65 -6.43
N ALA A 15 1.37 0.42 -6.95
CA ALA A 15 0.12 0.35 -7.71
C ALA A 15 0.22 -0.53 -8.95
N GLY A 16 1.31 -0.41 -9.72
CA GLY A 16 1.53 -1.21 -10.93
C GLY A 16 1.72 -2.70 -10.62
N VAL A 17 2.50 -3.03 -9.59
CA VAL A 17 2.79 -4.43 -9.24
C VAL A 17 1.65 -5.05 -8.45
N TRP A 18 1.27 -4.45 -7.32
CA TRP A 18 0.30 -5.03 -6.39
C TRP A 18 -1.14 -4.67 -6.74
N GLY A 19 -1.39 -3.42 -7.14
CA GLY A 19 -2.73 -2.97 -7.51
C GLY A 19 -3.26 -3.69 -8.76
N LEU A 20 -2.47 -3.76 -9.84
CA LEU A 20 -2.91 -4.49 -11.04
C LEU A 20 -2.99 -6.00 -10.77
N PHE A 21 -2.04 -6.59 -10.05
CA PHE A 21 -2.08 -8.01 -9.73
C PHE A 21 -3.28 -8.39 -8.86
N GLY A 22 -3.56 -7.62 -7.81
CA GLY A 22 -4.73 -7.85 -6.94
C GLY A 22 -6.07 -7.63 -7.63
N LEU A 23 -6.12 -6.77 -8.66
CA LEU A 23 -7.34 -6.54 -9.44
C LEU A 23 -7.60 -7.64 -10.46
N PHE A 24 -6.57 -8.07 -11.21
CA PHE A 24 -6.74 -8.99 -12.34
C PHE A 24 -6.47 -10.46 -12.00
N ALA A 25 -5.78 -10.74 -10.90
CA ALA A 25 -5.47 -12.10 -10.44
C ALA A 25 -5.74 -12.28 -8.93
N PRO A 26 -6.94 -11.91 -8.41
CA PRO A 26 -7.22 -11.93 -6.98
C PRO A 26 -7.12 -13.32 -6.36
N GLU A 27 -7.51 -14.39 -7.06
CA GLU A 27 -7.37 -15.76 -6.55
C GLU A 27 -5.90 -16.20 -6.43
N ALA A 28 -5.05 -15.78 -7.36
CA ALA A 28 -3.61 -16.04 -7.28
C ALA A 28 -2.98 -15.29 -6.11
N LEU A 29 -3.43 -14.05 -5.86
CA LEU A 29 -3.06 -13.29 -4.68
C LEU A 29 -3.46 -14.02 -3.39
N MET A 30 -4.69 -14.54 -3.29
CA MET A 30 -5.12 -15.31 -2.11
C MET A 30 -4.23 -16.53 -1.85
N LYS A 31 -3.85 -17.26 -2.90
CA LYS A 31 -2.91 -18.39 -2.77
C LYS A 31 -1.54 -17.94 -2.29
N LEU A 32 -1.03 -16.83 -2.80
CA LEU A 32 0.25 -16.24 -2.37
C LEU A 32 0.21 -15.76 -0.91
N LEU A 33 -0.95 -15.29 -0.46
CA LEU A 33 -1.23 -14.94 0.93
C LEU A 33 -1.57 -16.17 1.79
N ASN A 34 -1.35 -17.40 1.31
CA ASN A 34 -1.69 -18.64 2.02
C ASN A 34 -3.08 -18.63 2.66
N THR A 35 -4.03 -17.95 2.00
CA THR A 35 -5.41 -17.88 2.46
C THR A 35 -5.99 -19.31 2.49
N PRO A 36 -6.57 -19.76 3.62
CA PRO A 36 -7.25 -21.05 3.68
C PRO A 36 -8.33 -21.14 2.59
N SER A 37 -8.35 -22.23 1.83
CA SER A 37 -9.29 -22.38 0.70
C SER A 37 -10.76 -22.26 1.12
N GLU A 38 -11.07 -22.68 2.35
CA GLU A 38 -12.40 -22.64 2.95
C GLU A 38 -12.87 -21.21 3.23
N SER A 39 -11.92 -20.28 3.40
CA SER A 39 -12.18 -18.85 3.60
C SER A 39 -12.31 -18.08 2.28
N ILE A 40 -11.89 -18.65 1.15
CA ILE A 40 -11.97 -18.01 -0.17
C ILE A 40 -13.43 -18.04 -0.64
N ASN A 41 -14.05 -16.87 -0.67
CA ASN A 41 -15.41 -16.68 -1.15
C ASN A 41 -15.51 -15.38 -1.98
N PRO A 42 -16.62 -15.19 -2.74
CA PRO A 42 -16.78 -14.01 -3.60
C PRO A 42 -16.69 -12.68 -2.87
N SER A 43 -17.11 -12.61 -1.60
CA SER A 43 -17.02 -11.38 -0.80
C SER A 43 -15.57 -11.03 -0.49
N LEU A 44 -14.77 -12.00 -0.03
CA LEU A 44 -13.34 -11.80 0.25
C LEU A 44 -12.56 -11.38 -1.01
N ILE A 45 -12.85 -12.02 -2.14
CA ILE A 45 -12.27 -11.67 -3.46
C ILE A 45 -12.62 -10.21 -3.82
N SER A 46 -13.89 -9.83 -3.70
CA SER A 46 -14.36 -8.47 -4.01
C SER A 46 -13.72 -7.41 -3.10
N THR A 47 -13.54 -7.72 -1.81
CA THR A 47 -12.82 -6.84 -0.88
C THR A 47 -11.38 -6.62 -1.34
N HIS A 48 -10.66 -7.67 -1.72
CA HIS A 48 -9.27 -7.52 -2.17
C HIS A 48 -9.16 -6.78 -3.50
N MET A 49 -10.08 -7.01 -4.44
CA MET A 49 -10.14 -6.24 -5.69
C MET A 49 -10.40 -4.75 -5.40
N SER A 50 -11.24 -4.43 -4.41
CA SER A 50 -11.50 -3.04 -3.99
C SER A 50 -10.26 -2.39 -3.37
N LEU A 51 -9.53 -3.11 -2.53
CA LEU A 51 -8.25 -2.66 -1.98
C LEU A 51 -7.21 -2.44 -3.09
N ALA A 52 -7.18 -3.32 -4.08
CA ALA A 52 -6.31 -3.19 -5.24
C ALA A 52 -6.63 -1.93 -6.06
N ILE A 53 -7.91 -1.62 -6.27
CA ILE A 53 -8.35 -0.35 -6.89
C ILE A 53 -7.90 0.85 -6.05
N ALA A 54 -8.04 0.79 -4.72
CA ALA A 54 -7.57 1.86 -3.85
C ALA A 54 -6.05 2.09 -3.97
N GLN A 55 -5.26 1.02 -4.10
CA GLN A 55 -3.82 1.10 -4.37
C GLN A 55 -3.53 1.71 -5.75
N ILE A 56 -4.28 1.35 -6.79
CA ILE A 56 -4.15 1.95 -8.12
C ILE A 56 -4.42 3.45 -8.06
N CYS A 57 -5.51 3.86 -7.40
CA CYS A 57 -5.85 5.27 -7.21
C CYS A 57 -4.72 6.02 -6.48
N LEU A 58 -4.17 5.45 -5.40
CA LEU A 58 -3.02 6.03 -4.71
C LEU A 58 -1.83 6.23 -5.65
N GLY A 59 -1.52 5.24 -6.51
CA GLY A 59 -0.46 5.35 -7.51
C GLY A 59 -0.69 6.50 -8.50
N ILE A 60 -1.91 6.61 -9.04
CA ILE A 60 -2.29 7.70 -9.96
C ILE A 60 -2.14 9.06 -9.28
N PHE A 61 -2.67 9.21 -8.06
CA PHE A 61 -2.53 10.45 -7.31
C PHE A 61 -1.07 10.75 -6.99
N ALA A 62 -0.28 9.76 -6.60
CA ALA A 62 1.15 9.94 -6.33
C ALA A 62 1.90 10.41 -7.58
N PHE A 63 1.58 9.85 -8.75
CA PHE A 63 2.13 10.30 -10.02
C PHE A 63 1.76 11.77 -10.28
N TRP A 64 0.49 12.13 -10.13
CA TRP A 64 0.02 13.51 -10.31
C TRP A 64 0.68 14.48 -9.33
N MET A 65 0.84 14.11 -8.06
CA MET A 65 1.48 14.92 -7.01
C MET A 65 2.94 15.26 -7.34
N ARG A 66 3.61 14.52 -8.23
CA ARG A 66 4.97 14.87 -8.70
C ARG A 66 5.01 16.15 -9.53
N SER A 67 3.89 16.59 -10.08
CA SER A 67 3.79 17.86 -10.82
C SER A 67 3.83 19.07 -9.91
N LEU A 68 3.55 18.91 -8.60
CA LEU A 68 3.51 20.02 -7.64
C LEU A 68 4.82 20.81 -7.62
N THR A 69 4.67 22.14 -7.59
CA THR A 69 5.76 23.12 -7.52
C THR A 69 5.84 23.82 -6.17
N ASP A 70 4.73 23.89 -5.44
CA ASP A 70 4.66 24.49 -4.11
C ASP A 70 5.21 23.54 -3.02
N LYS A 71 6.05 24.08 -2.13
CA LYS A 71 6.70 23.30 -1.06
C LYS A 71 5.71 22.86 0.02
N LYS A 72 4.71 23.69 0.35
CA LYS A 72 3.72 23.38 1.40
C LYS A 72 2.77 22.27 0.92
N ALA A 73 2.29 22.38 -0.32
CA ALA A 73 1.50 21.35 -0.98
C ALA A 73 2.27 20.03 -1.08
N MET A 74 3.55 20.06 -1.46
CA MET A 74 4.39 18.85 -1.49
C MET A 74 4.55 18.21 -0.10
N SER A 75 4.71 19.01 0.97
CA SER A 75 4.78 18.47 2.33
C SER A 75 3.46 17.82 2.76
N GLY A 76 2.33 18.44 2.42
CA GLY A 76 1.00 17.84 2.63
C GLY A 76 0.84 16.52 1.86
N ALA A 77 1.18 16.50 0.58
CA ALA A 77 1.16 15.31 -0.28
C ALA A 77 1.97 14.15 0.33
N MET A 78 3.20 14.42 0.74
CA MET A 78 4.07 13.43 1.37
C MET A 78 3.49 12.91 2.70
N SER A 79 2.82 13.77 3.47
CA SER A 79 2.18 13.39 4.74
C SER A 79 0.98 12.49 4.53
N VAL A 80 0.16 12.76 3.51
CA VAL A 80 -0.97 11.90 3.12
C VAL A 80 -0.46 10.52 2.71
N VAL A 81 0.57 10.46 1.84
CA VAL A 81 1.15 9.18 1.42
C VAL A 81 1.77 8.42 2.60
N ALA A 82 2.44 9.13 3.52
CA ALA A 82 2.95 8.51 4.75
C ALA A 82 1.83 7.86 5.57
N LEU A 83 0.71 8.56 5.76
CA LEU A 83 -0.44 8.03 6.48
C LEU A 83 -1.03 6.81 5.79
N VAL A 84 -1.19 6.84 4.47
CA VAL A 84 -1.71 5.70 3.71
C VAL A 84 -0.81 4.48 3.86
N PHE A 85 0.51 4.63 3.75
CA PHE A 85 1.43 3.52 4.00
C PHE A 85 1.36 3.01 5.45
N LEU A 86 1.19 3.91 6.43
CA LEU A 86 1.03 3.49 7.82
C LEU A 86 -0.24 2.63 7.97
N LEU A 87 -1.35 3.04 7.37
CA LEU A 87 -2.62 2.31 7.42
C LEU A 87 -2.50 0.93 6.77
N PHE A 88 -1.90 0.81 5.58
CA PHE A 88 -1.64 -0.49 4.95
C PHE A 88 -0.71 -1.37 5.80
N GLY A 89 0.29 -0.76 6.44
CA GLY A 89 1.19 -1.44 7.35
C GLY A 89 0.46 -2.04 8.55
N LEU A 90 -0.36 -1.21 9.22
CA LEU A 90 -1.17 -1.61 10.38
C LEU A 90 -2.23 -2.65 10.01
N GLU A 91 -2.89 -2.51 8.86
CA GLU A 91 -3.85 -3.48 8.34
C GLU A 91 -3.24 -4.88 8.32
N GLY A 92 -2.09 -5.07 7.68
CA GLY A 92 -1.47 -6.40 7.60
C GLY A 92 -0.99 -6.93 8.96
N VAL A 93 -0.60 -6.07 9.92
CA VAL A 93 -0.29 -6.48 11.29
C VAL A 93 -1.54 -6.98 12.00
N LEU A 94 -2.64 -6.22 11.90
CA LEU A 94 -3.91 -6.58 12.51
C LEU A 94 -4.49 -7.86 11.91
N VAL A 95 -4.41 -8.04 10.59
CA VAL A 95 -4.85 -9.27 9.91
C VAL A 95 -4.07 -10.48 10.44
N ASN A 96 -2.74 -10.39 10.58
CA ASN A 96 -1.92 -11.47 11.14
C ASN A 96 -2.26 -11.81 12.60
N LEU A 97 -2.72 -10.82 13.38
CA LEU A 97 -2.98 -11.01 14.82
C LEU A 97 -4.41 -11.46 15.12
N ILE A 98 -5.38 -11.04 14.30
CA ILE A 98 -6.81 -11.16 14.60
C ILE A 98 -7.49 -12.23 13.75
N VAL A 99 -7.05 -12.44 12.51
CA VAL A 99 -7.75 -13.34 11.58
C VAL A 99 -7.20 -14.76 11.71
N GLU A 100 -8.07 -15.67 12.15
CA GLU A 100 -7.76 -17.10 12.23
C GLU A 100 -7.34 -17.65 10.85
N GLY A 101 -6.32 -18.51 10.83
CA GLY A 101 -5.77 -19.07 9.59
C GLY A 101 -4.73 -18.20 8.87
N TYR A 102 -4.57 -16.93 9.26
CA TYR A 102 -3.50 -16.04 8.76
C TYR A 102 -2.38 -15.79 9.78
N ALA A 103 -2.48 -16.37 10.97
CA ALA A 103 -1.48 -16.22 12.01
C ALA A 103 -0.10 -16.61 11.48
N TRP A 104 0.86 -15.68 11.61
CA TRP A 104 2.24 -15.83 11.16
C TRP A 104 2.42 -16.00 9.65
N ASN A 105 1.54 -15.43 8.84
CA ASN A 105 1.82 -15.29 7.43
C ASN A 105 3.03 -14.35 7.24
N MET A 106 4.21 -14.97 7.02
CA MET A 106 5.47 -14.27 6.91
C MET A 106 5.48 -13.25 5.76
N PHE A 107 4.76 -13.53 4.68
CA PHE A 107 4.64 -12.61 3.55
C PHE A 107 3.89 -11.33 3.96
N LEU A 108 2.72 -11.46 4.59
CA LEU A 108 1.95 -10.31 5.10
C LEU A 108 2.72 -9.52 6.16
N LEU A 109 3.43 -10.20 7.06
CA LEU A 109 4.21 -9.56 8.11
C LEU A 109 5.38 -8.74 7.54
N ILE A 110 6.11 -9.28 6.55
CA ILE A 110 7.17 -8.55 5.85
C ILE A 110 6.58 -7.36 5.10
N GLN A 111 5.47 -7.55 4.36
CA GLN A 111 4.79 -6.47 3.66
C GLN A 111 4.39 -5.33 4.62
N SER A 112 3.83 -5.67 5.78
CA SER A 112 3.46 -4.71 6.82
C SER A 112 4.65 -3.90 7.31
N ILE A 113 5.77 -4.55 7.63
CA ILE A 113 6.99 -3.89 8.08
C ILE A 113 7.50 -2.93 6.98
N VAL A 114 7.52 -3.38 5.73
CA VAL A 114 7.95 -2.54 4.59
C VAL A 114 7.09 -1.29 4.50
N PHE A 115 5.76 -1.41 4.59
CA PHE A 115 4.87 -0.24 4.56
C PHE A 115 5.05 0.70 5.76
N ILE A 116 5.26 0.17 6.97
CA ILE A 116 5.55 0.99 8.15
C ILE A 116 6.87 1.77 7.96
N VAL A 117 7.92 1.12 7.46
CA VAL A 117 9.21 1.77 7.17
C VAL A 117 9.04 2.87 6.11
N LEU A 118 8.28 2.59 5.04
CA LEU A 118 7.97 3.60 4.02
C LEU A 118 7.20 4.78 4.60
N ALA A 119 6.22 4.54 5.46
CA ALA A 119 5.48 5.60 6.15
C ALA A 119 6.43 6.55 6.92
N VAL A 120 7.36 5.98 7.69
CA VAL A 120 8.37 6.75 8.43
C VAL A 120 9.26 7.55 7.47
N ILE A 121 9.75 6.94 6.39
CA ILE A 121 10.60 7.61 5.39
C ILE A 121 9.86 8.79 4.77
N PHE A 122 8.61 8.61 4.32
CA PHE A 122 7.82 9.66 3.71
C PHE A 122 7.55 10.80 4.70
N PHE A 123 7.21 10.48 5.95
CA PHE A 123 6.98 11.47 6.98
C PHE A 123 8.24 12.28 7.30
N MET A 124 9.40 11.62 7.46
CA MET A 124 10.67 12.29 7.73
C MET A 124 11.15 13.15 6.56
N LYS A 125 10.87 12.73 5.32
CA LYS A 125 11.29 13.44 4.10
C LYS A 125 10.21 14.37 3.54
N ARG A 126 9.12 14.62 4.27
CA ARG A 126 7.99 15.42 3.80
C ARG A 126 8.37 16.85 3.42
N ASN A 127 9.24 17.48 4.20
CA ASN A 127 9.62 18.88 4.00
C ASN A 127 10.71 18.99 2.93
N PRO A 128 10.43 19.65 1.79
CA PRO A 128 11.44 19.88 0.77
C PRO A 128 12.47 20.90 1.27
N LYS A 129 13.74 20.52 1.22
CA LYS A 129 14.84 21.49 1.22
C LYS A 129 14.80 22.24 -0.11
#